data_AF-A0A970RCB1-F1
#
_entry.id   AF-A0A970RCB1-F1
#
_cell.length_a   1.000
_cell.length_b   1.000
_cell.length_c   1.000
_cell.angle_alpha   90.00
_cell.angle_beta   90.00
_cell.angle_gamma   90.00
#
_symmetry.space_group_name_H-M   'P 1'
#
loop_
_entity.id
_entity.type
_entity.pdbx_description
1 polymer ?
#
loop_
_entity_poly.entity_id
_entity_poly.type
_entity_poly.pdbx_seq_one_letter_code
_entity_poly.pdbx_strand_id
1 'polypeptide(L)' 'LRLDITENTAEQRALLNQFQLFGPPVIQFFAEDGLELEQLRVVGEIEAPEFIQRLNQAAAAR' A
#
# COMPACT_ATOMS: atom_id res chain seq x y z
N LEU A 1 -1.59 3.83 8.42
CA LEU A 1 -2.49 2.79 8.98
C LEU A 1 -1.86 1.43 8.71
N ARG A 2 -2.08 0.42 9.57
CA ARG A 2 -1.75 -0.97 9.27
C ARG A 2 -3.01 -1.79 9.40
N LEU A 3 -3.40 -2.45 8.31
CA LEU A 3 -4.55 -3.34 8.30
C LEU A 3 -4.06 -4.76 8.59
N ASP A 4 -4.61 -5.35 9.64
CA ASP A 4 -4.38 -6.76 9.95
C ASP A 4 -5.38 -7.60 9.14
N ILE A 5 -4.84 -8.47 8.30
CA ILE A 5 -5.60 -9.35 7.39
C ILE A 5 -5.31 -10.83 7.71
N THR A 6 -4.79 -11.14 8.91
CA THR A 6 -4.46 -12.52 9.31
C THR A 6 -5.66 -13.46 9.27
N GLU A 7 -6.84 -12.98 9.66
CA GLU A 7 -8.08 -13.79 9.67
C GLU A 7 -8.64 -14.07 8.26
N ASN A 8 -8.20 -13.33 7.25
CA ASN A 8 -8.63 -13.45 5.85
C ASN A 8 -10.17 -13.51 5.70
N THR A 9 -10.92 -12.63 6.36
CA THR A 9 -12.40 -12.59 6.30
C THR A 9 -12.91 -12.21 4.91
N ALA A 10 -14.23 -12.34 4.66
CA ALA A 10 -14.81 -11.95 3.37
C ALA A 10 -14.60 -10.47 3.03
N GLU A 11 -14.71 -9.61 4.04
CA GLU A 11 -14.52 -8.16 3.92
C GLU A 11 -13.05 -7.83 3.64
N GLN A 12 -12.12 -8.54 4.30
CA GLN A 12 -10.69 -8.37 4.05
C GLN A 12 -10.30 -8.84 2.64
N ARG A 13 -10.87 -9.95 2.15
CA ARG A 13 -10.69 -10.38 0.75
C ARG A 13 -11.28 -9.39 -0.24
N ALA A 14 -12.45 -8.81 0.07
CA ALA A 14 -13.06 -7.78 -0.76
C ALA A 14 -12.17 -6.54 -0.88
N LEU A 15 -11.55 -6.11 0.24
CA LEU A 15 -10.57 -5.03 0.26
C LEU A 15 -9.35 -5.35 -0.61
N LEU A 16 -8.76 -6.54 -0.45
CA LEU A 16 -7.63 -6.95 -1.28
C LEU A 16 -7.99 -6.94 -2.77
N ASN A 17 -9.17 -7.46 -3.14
CA ASN A 17 -9.64 -7.45 -4.52
C ASN A 17 -9.86 -6.03 -5.07
N GLN A 18 -10.38 -5.11 -4.26
CA GLN A 18 -10.59 -3.71 -4.66
C GLN A 18 -9.27 -3.05 -5.07
N PHE A 19 -8.20 -3.31 -4.33
CA PHE A 19 -6.86 -2.80 -4.63
C PHE A 19 -6.02 -3.72 -5.53
N GLN A 20 -6.63 -4.80 -6.05
CA GLN A 20 -5.97 -5.81 -6.89
C GLN A 20 -4.74 -6.43 -6.24
N LEU A 21 -4.81 -6.67 -4.93
CA LEU A 21 -3.76 -7.27 -4.13
C LEU A 21 -4.02 -8.75 -3.94
N PHE A 22 -3.01 -9.59 -4.19
CA PHE A 22 -3.11 -11.03 -3.91
C PHE A 22 -2.96 -11.34 -2.41
N GLY A 23 -2.27 -10.48 -1.67
CA GLY A 23 -2.02 -10.62 -0.23
C GLY A 23 -0.81 -9.80 0.22
N PRO A 24 -0.55 -9.72 1.54
CA PRO A 24 0.63 -9.06 2.09
C PRO A 24 1.94 -9.83 1.82
N PRO A 25 3.12 -9.19 1.96
CA PRO A 25 3.33 -7.80 2.37
C PRO A 25 3.12 -6.80 1.22
N VAL A 26 2.37 -5.73 1.51
CA VAL A 26 2.09 -4.63 0.58
C VAL A 26 2.14 -3.30 1.34
N ILE A 27 2.75 -2.29 0.73
CA ILE A 27 2.72 -0.90 1.20
C ILE A 27 2.10 -0.06 0.08
N GLN A 28 1.05 0.69 0.42
CA GLN A 28 0.36 1.61 -0.50
C GLN A 28 0.53 3.05 -0.01
N PHE A 29 0.63 3.98 -0.95
CA PHE A 29 0.72 5.41 -0.69
C PHE A 29 -0.50 6.09 -1.31
N PHE A 30 -1.06 7.08 -0.63
CA PHE A 30 -2.25 7.80 -1.05
C PHE A 30 -1.98 9.31 -1.05
N ALA A 31 -2.50 10.02 -2.05
CA ALA A 31 -2.48 11.47 -2.11
C ALA A 31 -3.50 12.10 -1.15
N GLU A 32 -3.49 13.43 -1.02
CA GLU A 32 -4.38 14.14 -0.08
C GLU A 32 -5.87 14.00 -0.43
N ASP A 33 -6.18 13.76 -1.70
CA ASP A 33 -7.53 13.49 -2.21
C ASP A 33 -8.01 12.03 -1.97
N GLY A 34 -7.14 11.18 -1.40
CA GLY A 34 -7.42 9.78 -1.13
C GLY A 34 -7.21 8.85 -2.32
N LEU A 35 -6.74 9.34 -3.47
CA LEU A 35 -6.36 8.49 -4.59
C LEU A 35 -5.04 7.80 -4.31
N GLU A 36 -4.93 6.53 -4.69
CA GLU A 36 -3.68 5.79 -4.55
C GLU A 36 -2.63 6.26 -5.56
N LEU A 37 -1.40 6.44 -5.08
CA LEU A 37 -0.23 6.64 -5.91
C LEU A 37 0.33 5.27 -6.32
N GLU A 38 -0.38 4.58 -7.22
CA GLU A 38 -0.06 3.19 -7.63
C GLU A 38 1.40 2.99 -8.07
N GLN A 39 2.02 4.01 -8.68
CA GLN A 39 3.43 3.97 -9.09
C GLN A 39 4.43 3.86 -7.93
N LEU A 40 3.98 4.19 -6.71
CA LEU A 40 4.77 4.07 -5.48
C LEU A 40 4.42 2.82 -4.68
N ARG A 41 3.45 2.02 -5.13
CA ARG A 41 3.05 0.78 -4.46
C ARG A 41 4.24 -0.16 -4.37
N VAL A 42 4.36 -0.81 -3.21
CA VAL A 42 5.33 -1.86 -2.96
C VAL A 42 4.58 -3.18 -2.80
N VAL A 43 4.99 -4.18 -3.57
CA VAL A 43 4.55 -5.56 -3.44
C VAL A 43 5.76 -6.40 -3.09
N GLY A 44 5.72 -7.09 -1.95
CA GLY A 44 6.88 -7.78 -1.40
C GLY A 44 7.65 -6.91 -0.39
N GLU A 45 8.90 -7.29 -0.16
CA GLU A 45 9.78 -6.64 0.81
C GLU A 45 10.71 -5.64 0.12
N ILE A 46 11.03 -4.55 0.83
CA ILE A 46 12.02 -3.55 0.42
C ILE A 46 12.87 -3.13 1.60
N GLU A 47 14.07 -2.63 1.31
CA GLU A 47 14.94 -2.09 2.34
C GLU A 47 14.56 -0.66 2.75
N ALA A 48 15.04 -0.24 3.93
CA ALA A 48 14.75 1.08 4.48
C ALA A 48 15.10 2.26 3.54
N PRO A 49 16.25 2.27 2.82
CA PRO A 49 16.56 3.36 1.89
C PRO A 49 15.54 3.48 0.75
N GLU A 50 15.07 2.35 0.22
CA GLU A 50 14.08 2.28 -0.84
C GLU A 50 12.70 2.76 -0.37
N PHE A 51 12.34 2.42 0.88
CA PHE A 51 11.12 2.89 1.51
C PHE A 51 11.13 4.40 1.70
N ILE A 52 12.24 4.95 2.22
CA ILE A 52 12.40 6.41 2.42
C ILE A 52 12.30 7.16 1.08
N GLN A 53 12.88 6.61 0.00
CA GLN A 53 12.78 7.22 -1.32
C GLN A 53 11.32 7.35 -1.79
N ARG A 54 10.53 6.28 -1.69
CA ARG A 54 9.10 6.31 -2.07
C ARG A 54 8.29 7.20 -1.16
N LEU A 55 8.58 7.20 0.15
CA LEU A 55 7.92 8.07 1.12
C LEU A 55 8.13 9.55 0.75
N ASN A 56 9.36 9.94 0.36
CA ASN A 56 9.65 11.30 -0.07
C ASN A 56 8.94 11.66 -1.39
N GLN A 57 8.85 10.72 -2.34
CA GLN A 57 8.11 10.92 -3.59
C GLN A 57 6.61 11.11 -3.33
N ALA A 58 6.02 10.29 -2.44
CA ALA A 58 4.62 10.44 -2.04
C ALA A 58 4.37 11.80 -1.36
N ALA A 59 5.27 12.23 -0.48
CA ALA A 59 5.18 13.53 0.19
C ALA A 59 5.33 14.74 -0.76
N ALA A 60 5.97 14.56 -1.91
CA ALA A 60 6.12 15.58 -2.94
C ALA A 60 4.93 15.62 -3.92
N ALA A 61 4.14 14.55 -3.99
CA ALA A 61 2.98 14.41 -4.87
C ALA A 61 1.68 15.00 -4.28
N ARG A 62 1.80 15.97 -3.35
CA ARG A 62 0.67 16.69 -2.76
C ARG A 62 -0.15 17.44 -3.80
#